data_AF-A0A9D1AFG1-F1
#
_entry.id   AF-A0A9D1AFG1-F1
#
_cell.length_a   1.000
_cell.length_b   1.000
_cell.length_c   1.000
_cell.angle_alpha   90.00
_cell.angle_beta   90.00
_cell.angle_gamma   90.00
#
_symmetry.space_group_name_H-M   'P 1'
#
loop_
_entity.id
_entity.type
_entity.pdbx_description
1 polymer ?
#
loop_
_entity_poly.entity_id
_entity_poly.type
_entity_poly.pdbx_seq_one_letter_code
_entity_poly.pdbx_strand_id
1 'polypeptide(L)'
;MKNLFKSIANDFSHWNTKMLCRAGVIAAVYAVVTWLFGINGGLAYGPFQIRPTEALTILPLFFPESVPALYIGCMLANAISLYGVPDIFLGSLATLFAAFFTYICGIVFKSNVLKVGIGGIFPVVLNAFIVPAVWILAGTPDVVYWVEVGAMALTEAVWVYALGIPLFIAVNRLRKRGVKVFTSPVHARAVSTGKTAAAAESGQVPAAEEDKADKA
;
A
#
# COMPACT_ATOMS: atom_id res chain seq x y z
N MET A 1 -5.36 -19.34 8.48
CA MET A 1 -4.13 -18.61 8.89
C MET A 1 -2.87 -19.08 8.17
N LYS A 2 -2.47 -20.36 8.19
CA LYS A 2 -1.23 -20.86 7.55
C LYS A 2 -1.09 -20.47 6.06
N ASN A 3 -2.18 -20.50 5.29
CA ASN A 3 -2.19 -20.13 3.87
C ASN A 3 -1.96 -18.63 3.63
N LEU A 4 -2.39 -17.77 4.57
CA LEU A 4 -2.18 -16.31 4.48
C LEU A 4 -0.70 -15.98 4.69
N PHE A 5 -0.09 -16.50 5.76
CA PHE A 5 1.33 -16.30 6.03
C PHE A 5 2.22 -16.84 4.92
N LYS A 6 1.89 -17.99 4.34
CA LYS A 6 2.60 -18.53 3.17
C LYS A 6 2.47 -17.62 1.95
N SER A 7 1.30 -17.02 1.71
CA SER A 7 1.12 -16.04 0.63
C SER A 7 1.99 -14.81 0.84
N ILE A 8 1.97 -14.24 2.05
CA ILE A 8 2.76 -13.06 2.41
C ILE A 8 4.25 -13.36 2.21
N ALA A 9 4.76 -14.45 2.77
CA ALA A 9 6.16 -14.83 2.64
C ALA A 9 6.58 -14.98 1.17
N ASN A 10 5.72 -15.58 0.34
CA ASN A 10 5.99 -15.78 -1.08
C ASN A 10 5.98 -14.47 -1.90
N ASP A 11 5.15 -13.51 -1.53
CA ASP A 11 5.08 -12.21 -2.21
C ASP A 11 6.31 -11.33 -1.88
N PHE A 12 6.91 -11.51 -0.70
CA PHE A 12 8.16 -10.83 -0.32
C PHE A 12 9.45 -11.59 -0.68
N SER A 13 9.38 -12.89 -1.00
CA SER A 13 10.59 -13.69 -1.33
C SER A 13 11.05 -13.57 -2.78
N HIS A 14 10.20 -13.07 -3.69
CA HIS A 14 10.48 -13.08 -5.13
C HIS A 14 10.35 -11.68 -5.73
N TRP A 15 11.41 -10.88 -5.63
CA TRP A 15 11.48 -9.57 -6.28
C TRP A 15 12.20 -9.67 -7.62
N ASN A 16 11.59 -9.06 -8.64
CA ASN A 16 12.22 -8.90 -9.95
C ASN A 16 12.59 -7.42 -10.18
N THR A 17 13.39 -7.17 -11.22
CA THR A 17 13.87 -5.81 -11.57
C THR A 17 12.72 -4.82 -11.79
N LYS A 18 11.58 -5.27 -12.31
CA LYS A 18 10.40 -4.40 -12.54
C LYS A 18 9.76 -3.97 -11.23
N MET A 19 9.66 -4.87 -10.26
CA MET A 19 9.14 -4.57 -8.92
C MET A 19 10.07 -3.60 -8.20
N LEU A 20 11.37 -3.83 -8.26
CA LEU A 20 12.36 -2.93 -7.66
C LEU A 20 12.31 -1.52 -8.27
N CYS A 21 12.21 -1.43 -9.60
CA CYS A 21 12.04 -0.16 -10.30
C CYS A 21 10.74 0.55 -9.88
N ARG A 22 9.62 -0.18 -9.82
CA ARG A 22 8.33 0.35 -9.35
C ARG A 22 8.40 0.86 -7.91
N ALA A 23 9.03 0.11 -7.01
CA ALA A 23 9.27 0.53 -5.63
C ALA A 23 10.10 1.83 -5.58
N GLY A 24 11.19 1.91 -6.34
CA GLY A 24 12.02 3.11 -6.42
C GLY A 24 11.25 4.33 -6.92
N VAL A 25 10.41 4.17 -7.95
CA VAL A 25 9.55 5.25 -8.46
C VAL A 25 8.52 5.68 -7.43
N ILE A 26 7.87 4.74 -6.73
CA ILE A 26 6.89 5.07 -5.67
C ILE A 26 7.57 5.87 -4.56
N ALA A 27 8.73 5.42 -4.07
CA ALA A 27 9.49 6.10 -3.03
C ALA A 27 9.91 7.51 -3.47
N ALA A 28 10.40 7.66 -4.71
CA ALA A 28 10.83 8.94 -5.26
C ALA A 28 9.65 9.91 -5.43
N VAL A 29 8.51 9.44 -5.96
CA VAL A 29 7.30 10.26 -6.10
C VAL A 29 6.78 10.68 -4.71
N TYR A 30 6.77 9.77 -3.74
CA TYR A 30 6.38 10.11 -2.37
C TYR A 30 7.29 11.20 -1.80
N ALA A 31 8.61 11.07 -1.90
CA ALA A 31 9.54 12.06 -1.36
C ALA A 31 9.41 13.42 -2.06
N VAL A 32 9.49 13.43 -3.40
CA VAL A 32 9.48 14.67 -4.21
C VAL A 32 8.17 15.42 -4.03
N VAL A 33 7.02 14.75 -4.13
CA VAL A 33 5.73 15.43 -4.00
C VAL A 33 5.58 15.94 -2.56
N THR A 34 5.99 15.20 -1.53
CA THR A 34 5.94 15.69 -0.14
C THR A 34 6.83 16.92 0.04
N TRP A 35 8.03 16.94 -0.55
CA TRP A 35 8.93 18.10 -0.52
C TRP A 35 8.35 19.30 -1.26
N LEU A 36 7.72 19.12 -2.42
CA LEU A 36 7.10 20.21 -3.16
C LEU A 36 6.03 20.93 -2.33
N PHE A 37 5.24 20.21 -1.55
CA PHE A 37 4.22 20.79 -0.68
C PHE A 37 4.78 21.24 0.69
N GLY A 38 5.85 20.61 1.18
CA GLY A 38 6.50 20.97 2.45
C GLY A 38 7.37 22.23 2.35
N ILE A 39 8.17 22.36 1.28
CA ILE A 39 9.15 23.45 1.12
C ILE A 39 8.48 24.78 0.77
N ASN A 40 7.38 24.76 0.02
CA ASN A 40 6.78 25.99 -0.54
C ASN A 40 5.78 26.73 0.39
N GLY A 41 5.59 26.30 1.64
CA GLY A 41 4.69 27.04 2.54
C GLY A 41 4.46 26.51 3.95
N GLY A 42 5.22 25.54 4.47
CA GLY A 42 5.01 24.99 5.82
C GLY A 42 3.66 24.27 6.02
N LEU A 43 2.82 24.22 4.99
CA LEU A 43 1.48 23.62 4.99
C LEU A 43 1.50 22.11 5.17
N ALA A 44 2.64 21.44 4.96
CA ALA A 44 2.79 20.00 5.24
C ALA A 44 3.01 19.69 6.74
N TYR A 45 3.21 20.71 7.59
CA TYR A 45 3.56 20.55 9.01
C TYR A 45 2.76 21.52 9.91
N GLY A 46 1.62 22.01 9.43
CA GLY A 46 0.67 22.79 10.21
C GLY A 46 -0.58 21.98 10.59
N PRO A 47 -1.53 22.57 11.35
CA PRO A 47 -2.75 21.90 11.77
C PRO A 47 -3.62 21.42 10.60
N PHE A 48 -3.50 22.06 9.43
CA PHE A 48 -4.05 21.55 8.16
C PHE A 48 -2.93 20.98 7.30
N GLN A 49 -2.53 19.74 7.58
CA GLN A 49 -1.46 19.05 6.87
C GLN A 49 -1.84 18.74 5.41
N ILE A 50 -1.15 19.39 4.47
CA ILE A 50 -1.25 19.10 3.04
C ILE A 50 -0.23 18.02 2.68
N ARG A 51 -0.71 16.78 2.55
CA ARG A 51 0.10 15.63 2.16
C ARG A 51 -0.60 14.76 1.11
N PRO A 52 -0.70 15.25 -0.14
CA PRO A 52 -1.33 14.50 -1.23
C PRO A 52 -0.62 13.18 -1.55
N THR A 53 0.62 12.99 -1.07
CA THR A 53 1.38 11.75 -1.19
C THR A 53 0.81 10.59 -0.40
N GLU A 54 -0.01 10.85 0.62
CA GLU A 54 -0.73 9.80 1.35
C GLU A 54 -1.72 9.06 0.45
N ALA A 55 -2.11 9.64 -0.70
CA ALA A 55 -2.84 8.92 -1.73
C ALA A 55 -2.11 7.66 -2.22
N LEU A 56 -0.77 7.62 -2.16
CA LEU A 56 0.03 6.47 -2.58
C LEU A 56 -0.07 5.29 -1.60
N THR A 57 -0.57 5.51 -0.38
CA THR A 57 -0.78 4.45 0.62
C THR A 57 -1.83 3.42 0.24
N ILE A 58 -2.59 3.66 -0.85
CA ILE A 58 -3.51 2.68 -1.45
C ILE A 58 -2.81 1.69 -2.39
N LEU A 59 -1.58 1.98 -2.85
CA LEU A 59 -0.82 1.09 -3.74
C LEU A 59 -0.47 -0.29 -3.14
N PRO A 60 -0.27 -0.45 -1.81
CA PRO A 60 -0.14 -1.75 -1.15
C PRO A 60 -1.31 -2.70 -1.40
N LEU A 61 -2.51 -2.20 -1.74
CA LEU A 61 -3.64 -3.04 -2.17
C LEU A 61 -3.35 -3.83 -3.45
N PHE A 62 -2.36 -3.38 -4.22
CA PHE A 62 -2.00 -3.91 -5.53
C PHE A 62 -0.59 -4.50 -5.58
N PHE A 63 0.37 -3.93 -4.85
CA PHE A 63 1.79 -4.19 -5.05
C PHE A 63 2.49 -4.40 -3.71
N PRO A 64 2.99 -5.61 -3.39
CA PRO A 64 3.65 -5.88 -2.11
C PRO A 64 4.90 -5.02 -1.90
N GLU A 65 5.65 -4.71 -2.96
CA GLU A 65 6.85 -3.89 -2.86
C GLU A 65 6.56 -2.41 -2.55
N SER A 66 5.31 -1.97 -2.67
CA SER A 66 4.96 -0.60 -2.30
C SER A 66 4.98 -0.39 -0.78
N VAL A 67 4.89 -1.46 0.02
CA VAL A 67 5.04 -1.39 1.47
C VAL A 67 6.41 -0.85 1.89
N PRO A 68 7.55 -1.48 1.49
CA PRO A 68 8.86 -0.92 1.77
C PRO A 68 9.14 0.38 1.00
N ALA A 69 8.55 0.57 -0.19
CA ALA A 69 8.72 1.81 -0.94
C ALA A 69 8.15 3.03 -0.21
N LEU A 70 6.94 2.91 0.38
CA LEU A 70 6.31 3.99 1.14
C LEU A 70 7.09 4.29 2.42
N TYR A 71 7.63 3.28 3.10
CA TYR A 71 8.51 3.47 4.25
C TYR A 71 9.76 4.29 3.88
N ILE A 72 10.49 3.89 2.83
CA ILE A 72 11.67 4.60 2.37
C ILE A 72 11.31 6.02 1.88
N GLY A 73 10.21 6.13 1.12
CA GLY A 73 9.69 7.41 0.65
C GLY A 73 9.36 8.38 1.79
N CYS A 74 8.70 7.89 2.85
CA CYS A 74 8.38 8.65 4.06
C CYS A 74 9.64 9.05 4.82
N MET A 75 10.61 8.14 4.95
CA MET A 75 11.88 8.42 5.62
C MET A 75 12.68 9.51 4.89
N LEU A 76 12.70 9.46 3.55
CA LEU A 76 13.29 10.52 2.73
C LEU A 76 12.50 11.83 2.83
N ALA A 77 11.17 11.76 2.80
CA ALA A 77 10.30 12.93 2.96
C ALA A 77 10.58 13.64 4.29
N ASN A 78 10.73 12.88 5.36
CA ASN A 78 10.95 13.38 6.71
C ASN A 78 12.41 13.79 6.98
N ALA A 79 13.36 13.47 6.09
CA ALA A 79 14.75 13.91 6.23
C ALA A 79 14.90 15.44 6.23
N ILE A 80 13.92 16.17 5.67
CA ILE A 80 13.84 17.63 5.71
C ILE A 80 12.76 18.14 6.69
N SER A 81 12.18 17.26 7.49
CA SER A 81 11.13 17.61 8.45
C SER A 81 11.68 18.51 9.56
N LEU A 82 10.88 19.49 9.96
CA LEU A 82 11.19 20.41 11.07
C LEU A 82 11.17 19.70 12.44
N TYR A 83 10.58 18.51 12.53
CA TYR A 83 10.44 17.72 13.77
C TYR A 83 11.62 16.79 14.06
N GLY A 84 12.67 16.83 13.23
CA GLY A 84 13.94 16.16 13.49
C GLY A 84 13.91 14.63 13.42
N VAL A 85 14.86 14.01 14.11
CA VAL A 85 15.13 12.55 14.05
C VAL A 85 13.93 11.67 14.44
N PRO A 86 13.12 12.01 15.48
CA PRO A 86 11.96 11.21 15.84
C PRO A 86 10.96 11.02 14.69
N ASP A 87 10.71 12.07 13.90
CA ASP A 87 9.76 12.04 12.79
C ASP A 87 10.29 11.20 11.61
N ILE A 88 11.61 11.18 11.40
CA ILE A 88 12.25 10.34 10.37
C ILE A 88 11.99 8.87 10.64
N PHE A 89 12.16 8.40 11.88
CA PHE A 89 12.02 6.98 12.20
C PHE A 89 10.59 6.60 12.59
N LEU A 90 9.99 7.29 13.57
CA LEU A 90 8.69 6.92 14.11
C LEU A 90 7.55 7.27 13.15
N GLY A 91 7.64 8.40 12.43
CA GLY A 91 6.68 8.76 11.38
C GLY A 91 6.70 7.75 10.22
N SER A 92 7.90 7.38 9.77
CA SER A 92 8.04 6.35 8.72
C SER A 92 7.56 4.98 9.18
N LEU A 93 7.81 4.61 10.44
CA LEU A 93 7.30 3.36 11.03
C LEU A 93 5.76 3.33 11.05
N ALA A 94 5.11 4.46 11.37
CA ALA A 94 3.65 4.57 11.30
C ALA A 94 3.16 4.26 9.89
N THR A 95 3.79 4.85 8.88
CA THR A 95 3.50 4.62 7.46
C THR A 95 3.77 3.17 7.04
N LEU A 96 4.83 2.54 7.56
CA LEU A 96 5.14 1.14 7.28
C LEU A 96 4.05 0.21 7.81
N PHE A 97 3.60 0.40 9.04
CA PHE A 97 2.51 -0.40 9.62
C PHE A 97 1.20 -0.18 8.86
N ALA A 98 0.87 1.08 8.52
CA ALA A 98 -0.27 1.40 7.70
C ALA A 98 -0.25 0.72 6.33
N ALA A 99 0.88 0.80 5.63
CA ALA A 99 1.05 0.17 4.33
C ALA A 99 0.95 -1.35 4.44
N PHE A 100 1.48 -1.96 5.50
CA PHE A 100 1.38 -3.40 5.73
C PHE A 100 -0.08 -3.85 5.98
N PHE A 101 -0.84 -3.15 6.81
CA PHE A 101 -2.26 -3.49 7.01
C PHE A 101 -3.11 -3.23 5.77
N THR A 102 -2.79 -2.16 5.03
CA THR A 102 -3.42 -1.89 3.74
C THR A 102 -3.14 -3.02 2.74
N TYR A 103 -1.91 -3.51 2.69
CA TYR A 103 -1.55 -4.69 1.90
C TYR A 103 -2.35 -5.93 2.29
N ILE A 104 -2.51 -6.21 3.59
CA ILE A 104 -3.35 -7.32 4.08
C ILE A 104 -4.79 -7.18 3.58
N CYS A 105 -5.36 -5.98 3.56
CA CYS A 105 -6.70 -5.73 3.00
C CYS A 105 -6.78 -6.09 1.51
N GLY A 106 -5.70 -5.84 0.76
CA GLY A 106 -5.57 -6.25 -0.64
C GLY A 106 -5.68 -7.75 -0.84
N ILE A 107 -5.21 -8.55 0.14
CA ILE A 107 -5.28 -10.01 0.16
C ILE A 107 -6.65 -10.52 0.62
N VAL A 108 -7.13 -10.02 1.76
CA VAL A 108 -8.28 -10.58 2.46
C VAL A 108 -9.59 -10.27 1.73
N PHE A 109 -9.75 -9.05 1.23
CA PHE A 109 -11.00 -8.63 0.62
C PHE A 109 -11.03 -8.93 -0.87
N LYS A 110 -12.17 -9.41 -1.39
CA LYS A 110 -12.36 -9.62 -2.84
C LYS A 110 -13.01 -8.41 -3.52
N SER A 111 -13.90 -7.71 -2.81
CA SER A 111 -14.58 -6.52 -3.33
C SER A 111 -13.63 -5.33 -3.43
N ASN A 112 -13.59 -4.69 -4.60
CA ASN A 112 -12.78 -3.49 -4.83
C ASN A 112 -13.15 -2.33 -3.90
N VAL A 113 -14.45 -2.17 -3.60
CA VAL A 113 -14.95 -1.12 -2.70
C VAL A 113 -14.46 -1.38 -1.28
N LEU A 114 -14.53 -2.63 -0.83
CA LEU A 114 -14.10 -3.01 0.52
C LEU A 114 -12.58 -2.91 0.68
N LYS A 115 -11.82 -3.25 -0.37
CA LYS A 115 -10.35 -3.09 -0.42
C LYS A 115 -9.94 -1.64 -0.18
N VAL A 116 -10.46 -0.71 -0.98
CA VAL A 116 -10.08 0.71 -0.86
C VAL A 116 -10.69 1.35 0.38
N GLY A 117 -11.93 0.99 0.71
CA GLY A 117 -12.67 1.53 1.86
C GLY A 117 -12.04 1.14 3.20
N ILE A 118 -11.68 -0.13 3.40
CA ILE A 118 -11.03 -0.57 4.66
C ILE A 118 -9.52 -0.34 4.60
N GLY A 119 -8.89 -0.59 3.46
CA GLY A 119 -7.46 -0.38 3.28
C GLY A 119 -7.04 1.06 3.57
N GLY A 120 -7.82 2.05 3.12
CA GLY A 120 -7.57 3.46 3.38
C GLY A 120 -7.74 3.90 4.84
N ILE A 121 -8.38 3.09 5.71
CA ILE A 121 -8.55 3.47 7.12
C ILE A 121 -7.22 3.39 7.88
N PHE A 122 -6.38 2.41 7.55
CA PHE A 122 -5.11 2.18 8.25
C PHE A 122 -4.14 3.37 8.17
N PRO A 123 -3.83 3.95 7.00
CA PRO A 123 -2.98 5.15 6.93
C PRO A 123 -3.60 6.31 7.69
N VAL A 124 -4.91 6.55 7.55
CA VAL A 124 -5.60 7.64 8.26
C VAL A 124 -5.47 7.50 9.78
N VAL A 125 -5.81 6.33 10.32
CA VAL A 125 -5.82 6.12 11.78
C VAL A 125 -4.41 6.07 12.34
N LEU A 126 -3.48 5.32 11.71
CA LEU A 126 -2.14 5.18 12.27
C LEU A 126 -1.36 6.48 12.19
N ASN A 127 -1.43 7.23 11.08
CA ASN A 127 -0.77 8.53 11.01
C ASN A 127 -1.40 9.53 11.98
N ALA A 128 -2.74 9.62 12.03
CA ALA A 128 -3.44 10.56 12.91
C ALA A 128 -3.12 10.38 14.39
N PHE A 129 -2.89 9.15 14.86
CA PHE A 129 -2.55 8.90 16.26
C PHE A 129 -1.05 8.94 16.54
N ILE A 130 -0.23 8.38 15.65
CA ILE A 130 1.21 8.23 15.91
C ILE A 130 1.95 9.55 15.65
N VAL A 131 1.66 10.26 14.57
CA VAL A 131 2.43 11.44 14.17
C VAL A 131 2.33 12.59 15.20
N PRO A 132 1.14 12.95 15.74
CA PRO A 132 1.07 13.96 16.80
C PRO A 132 1.81 13.53 18.08
N ALA A 133 1.80 12.23 18.42
CA ALA A 133 2.58 11.72 19.56
C ALA A 133 4.09 11.89 19.31
N VAL A 134 4.55 11.67 18.08
CA VAL A 134 5.94 11.89 17.68
C VAL A 134 6.34 13.36 17.80
N TRP A 135 5.46 14.29 17.44
CA TRP A 135 5.73 15.73 17.59
C TRP A 135 5.88 16.17 19.05
N ILE A 136 5.10 15.58 19.96
CA ILE A 136 5.24 15.78 21.42
C ILE A 136 6.58 15.22 21.90
N LEU A 137 6.94 14.01 21.48
CA LEU A 137 8.24 13.40 21.81
C LEU A 137 9.42 14.20 21.26
N ALA A 138 9.25 14.89 20.13
CA ALA A 138 10.23 15.79 19.56
C ALA A 138 10.36 17.13 20.32
N GLY A 139 9.54 17.36 21.36
CA GLY A 139 9.64 18.54 22.22
C GLY A 139 8.92 19.78 21.68
N THR A 140 7.93 19.61 20.78
CA THR A 140 7.17 20.73 20.21
C THR A 140 6.21 21.30 21.28
N PRO A 141 6.36 22.57 21.69
CA PRO A 141 5.69 23.10 22.90
C PRO A 141 4.18 23.34 22.77
N ASP A 142 3.61 23.31 21.55
CA ASP A 142 2.23 23.76 21.29
C ASP A 142 1.31 22.66 20.72
N VAL A 143 1.67 21.38 20.88
CA VAL A 143 0.87 20.26 20.33
C VAL A 143 -0.29 19.90 21.27
N VAL A 144 -1.51 20.29 20.88
CA VAL A 144 -2.73 19.80 21.54
C VAL A 144 -3.13 18.47 20.91
N TYR A 145 -2.63 17.38 21.50
CA TYR A 145 -2.71 16.02 20.94
C TYR A 145 -4.05 15.67 20.27
N TRP A 146 -5.17 15.81 21.00
CA TRP A 146 -6.48 15.41 20.48
C TRP A 146 -7.00 16.30 19.35
N VAL A 147 -6.60 17.57 19.31
CA VAL A 147 -6.93 18.48 18.21
C VAL A 147 -6.14 18.08 16.96
N GLU A 148 -4.84 17.80 17.12
CA GLU A 148 -3.99 17.35 16.01
C GLU A 148 -4.40 15.98 15.48
N VAL A 149 -4.80 15.04 16.35
CA VAL A 149 -5.36 13.74 15.93
C VAL A 149 -6.61 13.95 15.06
N GLY A 150 -7.53 14.82 15.49
CA GLY A 150 -8.76 15.09 14.74
C GLY A 150 -8.48 15.79 13.40
N ALA A 151 -7.62 16.79 13.40
CA ALA A 151 -7.25 17.55 12.20
C ALA A 151 -6.50 16.67 11.20
N MET A 152 -5.51 15.90 11.66
CA MET A 152 -4.75 14.97 10.84
C MET A 152 -5.64 13.86 10.28
N ALA A 153 -6.53 13.27 11.09
CA ALA A 153 -7.46 12.25 10.59
C ALA A 153 -8.34 12.80 9.46
N LEU A 154 -8.78 14.05 9.55
CA LEU A 154 -9.57 14.69 8.49
C LEU A 154 -8.73 14.90 7.23
N THR A 155 -7.53 15.47 7.34
CA THR A 155 -6.69 15.76 6.17
C THR A 155 -6.19 14.48 5.50
N GLU A 156 -5.75 13.50 6.28
CA GLU A 156 -5.35 12.18 5.80
C GLU A 156 -6.52 11.50 5.06
N ALA A 157 -7.72 11.51 5.63
CA ALA A 157 -8.89 10.94 4.98
C ALA A 157 -9.18 11.63 3.63
N VAL A 158 -9.04 12.95 3.56
CA VAL A 158 -9.19 13.68 2.30
C VAL A 158 -8.16 13.20 1.27
N TRP A 159 -6.87 13.12 1.60
CA TRP A 159 -5.86 12.71 0.63
C TRP A 159 -5.99 11.24 0.21
N VAL A 160 -6.18 10.34 1.18
CA VAL A 160 -6.30 8.90 0.95
C VAL A 160 -7.56 8.57 0.14
N TYR A 161 -8.70 9.21 0.40
CA TYR A 161 -9.93 8.90 -0.32
C TYR A 161 -10.15 9.77 -1.55
N ALA A 162 -9.96 11.09 -1.48
CA ALA A 162 -10.23 11.97 -2.63
C ALA A 162 -9.22 11.76 -3.78
N LEU A 163 -7.94 11.53 -3.47
CA LEU A 163 -6.91 11.24 -4.49
C LEU A 163 -6.60 9.75 -4.63
N GLY A 164 -6.63 8.99 -3.53
CA GLY A 164 -6.33 7.56 -3.58
C GLY A 164 -7.43 6.73 -4.27
N ILE A 165 -8.71 7.11 -4.22
CA ILE A 165 -9.77 6.40 -4.98
C ILE A 165 -9.58 6.57 -6.49
N PRO A 166 -9.38 7.78 -7.06
CA PRO A 166 -9.02 7.92 -8.47
C PRO A 166 -7.78 7.12 -8.87
N LEU A 167 -6.73 7.13 -8.04
CA LEU A 167 -5.52 6.33 -8.26
C LEU A 167 -5.85 4.83 -8.28
N PHE A 168 -6.65 4.36 -7.32
CA PHE A 168 -7.12 2.97 -7.26
C PHE A 168 -7.85 2.57 -8.54
N ILE A 169 -8.78 3.40 -9.00
CA ILE A 169 -9.56 3.15 -10.22
C ILE A 169 -8.63 3.12 -11.45
N ALA A 170 -7.68 4.06 -11.55
CA ALA A 170 -6.73 4.13 -12.65
C ALA A 170 -5.85 2.87 -12.71
N VAL A 171 -5.25 2.46 -11.59
CA VAL A 171 -4.43 1.25 -11.50
C VAL A 171 -5.28 0.02 -11.84
N ASN A 172 -6.48 -0.11 -11.30
CA ASN A 172 -7.38 -1.23 -11.59
C ASN A 172 -7.76 -1.31 -13.08
N ARG A 173 -8.00 -0.17 -13.74
CA ARG A 173 -8.27 -0.12 -15.19
C ARG A 173 -7.06 -0.55 -16.02
N LEU A 174 -5.85 -0.07 -15.68
CA LEU A 174 -4.61 -0.45 -16.39
C LEU A 174 -4.31 -1.94 -16.24
N ARG A 175 -4.65 -2.53 -15.10
CA ARG A 175 -4.56 -3.98 -14.86
C ARG A 175 -5.52 -4.78 -15.72
N LYS A 176 -6.79 -4.35 -15.79
CA LYS A 176 -7.79 -4.99 -16.67
C LYS A 176 -7.41 -4.94 -18.15
N ARG A 177 -6.66 -3.91 -18.56
CA ARG A 177 -6.09 -3.78 -19.92
C ARG A 177 -4.83 -4.62 -20.14
N GLY A 178 -4.33 -5.34 -19.13
CA GLY A 178 -3.17 -6.22 -19.28
C GLY A 178 -1.82 -5.49 -19.39
N VAL A 179 -1.72 -4.24 -18.90
CA VAL A 179 -0.46 -3.48 -18.94
C VAL A 179 0.57 -4.16 -18.04
N LYS A 180 1.64 -4.70 -18.64
CA LYS A 180 2.65 -5.57 -17.99
C LYS A 180 3.23 -5.00 -16.69
N VAL A 181 3.39 -3.68 -16.60
CA VAL A 181 3.93 -2.98 -15.42
C VAL A 181 2.98 -3.03 -14.22
N PHE A 182 1.66 -3.11 -14.45
CA PHE A 182 0.66 -3.14 -13.38
C PHE A 182 0.11 -4.55 -13.11
N THR A 183 0.42 -5.53 -13.96
CA THR A 183 -0.07 -6.92 -13.80
C THR A 183 0.80 -7.79 -12.89
N SER A 184 2.03 -7.38 -12.56
CA SER A 184 2.83 -8.01 -11.49
C SER A 184 2.11 -7.92 -10.13
N PRO A 185 2.29 -8.91 -9.24
CA PRO A 185 1.16 -9.68 -8.72
C PRO A 185 0.25 -8.92 -7.75
N VAL A 186 -1.05 -9.11 -7.94
CA VAL A 186 -1.98 -9.34 -6.81
C VAL A 186 -2.16 -10.85 -6.79
N HIS A 187 -1.43 -11.49 -5.87
CA HIS A 187 -1.42 -12.93 -5.56
C HIS A 187 -1.04 -13.84 -6.72
N ALA A 188 0.27 -14.01 -6.95
CA ALA A 188 0.82 -14.87 -8.00
C ALA A 188 0.33 -16.34 -7.99
N ARG A 189 -0.38 -16.81 -6.95
CA ARG A 189 -0.91 -18.19 -6.85
C ARG A 189 -2.31 -18.38 -6.24
N ALA A 190 -2.99 -17.36 -5.71
CA ALA A 190 -4.30 -17.58 -5.07
C ALA A 190 -5.41 -18.02 -6.06
N VAL A 191 -5.20 -17.79 -7.37
CA VAL A 191 -6.12 -18.23 -8.43
C VAL A 191 -5.77 -19.61 -8.98
N SER A 192 -4.50 -20.04 -8.93
CA SER A 192 -4.13 -21.37 -9.45
C SER A 192 -4.67 -22.50 -8.58
N THR A 193 -4.73 -22.31 -7.25
CA THR A 193 -5.34 -23.26 -6.31
C THR A 193 -6.87 -23.20 -6.30
N GLY A 194 -7.48 -22.04 -6.55
CA GLY A 194 -8.94 -21.94 -6.70
C GLY A 194 -9.46 -22.61 -7.98
N LYS A 195 -8.69 -22.58 -9.07
CA LYS A 195 -9.06 -23.22 -10.34
C LYS A 195 -8.83 -24.73 -10.32
N THR A 196 -7.84 -25.23 -9.58
CA THR A 196 -7.66 -26.67 -9.35
C THR A 196 -8.66 -27.23 -8.35
N ALA A 197 -9.03 -26.49 -7.30
CA ALA A 197 -10.09 -26.90 -6.38
C ALA A 197 -11.47 -26.94 -7.06
N ALA A 198 -11.81 -25.93 -7.87
CA ALA A 198 -13.07 -25.92 -8.63
C ALA A 198 -13.14 -27.01 -9.70
N ALA A 199 -12.00 -27.38 -10.33
CA ALA A 199 -11.94 -28.51 -11.27
C ALA A 199 -12.01 -29.88 -10.57
N ALA A 200 -11.52 -29.98 -9.34
CA ALA A 200 -11.63 -31.19 -8.51
C ALA A 200 -13.05 -31.36 -7.93
N GLU A 201 -13.75 -30.27 -7.63
CA GLU A 201 -15.15 -30.29 -7.16
C GLU A 201 -16.17 -30.47 -8.29
N SER A 202 -15.84 -30.16 -9.55
CA SER A 202 -16.75 -30.31 -10.70
C SER A 202 -16.75 -31.69 -11.35
N GLY A 203 -16.05 -32.68 -10.80
CA GLY A 203 -16.10 -34.08 -11.25
C GLY A 203 -15.73 -34.32 -12.72
N GLN A 204 -15.10 -33.35 -13.39
CA GLN A 204 -14.70 -33.48 -14.79
C GLN A 204 -13.28 -34.03 -14.85
N VAL A 205 -13.18 -35.36 -14.74
CA VAL A 205 -11.98 -36.09 -15.13
C VAL A 205 -11.74 -35.79 -16.61
N PRO A 206 -10.58 -35.24 -17.02
CA PRO A 206 -10.23 -35.24 -18.43
C PRO A 206 -10.08 -36.71 -18.82
N ALA A 207 -10.92 -37.16 -19.75
CA ALA A 207 -10.89 -38.51 -20.29
C ALA A 207 -9.44 -38.87 -20.65
N ALA A 208 -8.95 -39.94 -20.04
CA ALA A 208 -7.78 -40.63 -20.51
C ALA A 208 -8.10 -41.13 -21.92
N GLU A 209 -7.52 -40.50 -22.93
CA GLU A 209 -7.42 -41.08 -24.27
C GLU A 209 -6.16 -41.95 -24.28
N GLU A 210 -6.29 -43.12 -23.66
CA GLU A 210 -5.41 -44.25 -23.92
C GLU A 210 -5.86 -44.92 -25.22
N ASP A 211 -4.86 -45.37 -25.97
CA ASP A 211 -4.90 -46.40 -27.01
C ASP A 211 -5.24 -45.98 -28.45
N LYS A 212 -4.17 -45.68 -29.20
CA LYS A 212 -3.87 -46.46 -30.41
C LYS A 212 -2.38 -46.75 -30.48
N ALA A 213 -1.99 -47.89 -29.93
CA ALA A 213 -0.84 -48.61 -30.44
C ALA A 213 -1.21 -49.31 -31.77
N ASP A 214 -0.23 -49.38 -32.66
CA ASP A 214 0.00 -50.47 -33.62
C ASP A 214 -0.87 -50.56 -34.89
N LYS A 215 -0.25 -50.25 -36.06
CA LYS A 215 -0.08 -51.17 -37.20
C LYS A 215 0.45 -50.47 -38.47
N ALA A 216 1.52 -51.08 -39.00
CA ALA A 216 2.06 -51.05 -40.37
C ALA A 216 2.87 -49.81 -40.82
#